data_AF-A0A238ZPR9-F1
#
_entry.id   AF-A0A238ZPR9-F1
#
_cell.length_a   1.000
_cell.length_b   1.000
_cell.length_c   1.000
_cell.angle_alpha   90.00
_cell.angle_beta   90.00
_cell.angle_gamma   90.00
#
_symmetry.space_group_name_H-M   'P 1'
#
loop_
_entity.id
_entity.type
_entity.pdbx_description
1 polymer ?
#
loop_
_entity_poly.entity_id
_entity_poly.type
_entity_poly.pdbx_seq_one_letter_code
_entity_poly.pdbx_strand_id
1 'polypeptide(L)'
;MRKLLMISPIVLVIVIWAVTLAVAALPFAFPERFDIAIELLERQHLTVEDFSATGAAWLAVAFIVFVCASIVTMLALPSKPKPFETNIDLDRVARAAFILNAVFVTITLLWVSLTAQSMGGFRTMLLLVQLDALEAREALLDNKLFTGMRVIYASLPATGAIAATILAAGKRQGGLSPKYRQLCLISFSVNLVMLALLPIVMSQRLLLLQLIMAAYFSTCMVHRRLIGLQYLPIGFVLFMSTWIGRESVTNATIGASPIEVGFEKLVFYFSNDLLNSFMPLNREFDHTYGFFTFKFATYFTQTDGFFRSLLVDQLEAVDAIRGGGAWSIFTMPYVDFGAVGASLYIAAIAVISAIVFHKGVESISGAAIYGLFAGGYVLCTHTLYFANTNFVAMVMITAFIGSFAKPRQQSRNALTVQPAE
;
A
#
# COMPACT_ATOMS: atom_id res chain seq x y z
N MET A 1 -9.28 15.87 -16.64
CA MET A 1 -9.76 15.29 -15.37
C MET A 1 -10.98 14.38 -15.54
N ARG A 2 -12.02 14.74 -16.31
CA ARG A 2 -13.24 13.90 -16.44
C ARG A 2 -12.98 12.40 -16.72
N LYS A 3 -12.02 12.08 -17.59
CA LYS A 3 -11.62 10.69 -17.92
C LYS A 3 -10.86 9.93 -16.81
N LEU A 4 -10.49 10.59 -15.73
CA LEU A 4 -9.79 10.02 -14.56
C LEU A 4 -10.67 10.03 -13.31
N LEU A 5 -11.92 10.51 -13.38
CA LEU A 5 -12.82 10.54 -12.23
C LEU A 5 -13.01 9.15 -11.61
N MET A 6 -13.01 8.10 -12.44
CA MET A 6 -13.13 6.71 -12.01
C MET A 6 -11.99 6.22 -11.13
N ILE A 7 -10.83 6.88 -11.15
CA ILE A 7 -9.72 6.55 -10.26
C ILE A 7 -9.55 7.58 -9.16
N SER A 8 -10.40 8.61 -9.07
CA SER A 8 -10.29 9.65 -8.04
C SER A 8 -10.38 9.06 -6.62
N PRO A 9 -9.79 9.72 -5.60
CA PRO A 9 -9.84 9.23 -4.22
C PRO A 9 -11.26 8.89 -3.74
N ILE A 10 -12.25 9.73 -4.07
CA ILE A 10 -13.66 9.51 -3.73
C ILE A 10 -14.16 8.18 -4.31
N VAL A 11 -13.97 7.96 -5.62
CA VAL A 11 -14.47 6.75 -6.30
C VAL A 11 -13.75 5.51 -5.79
N LEU A 12 -12.44 5.58 -5.54
CA LEU A 12 -11.69 4.45 -4.98
C LEU A 12 -12.22 4.06 -3.60
N VAL A 13 -12.46 5.04 -2.71
CA VAL A 13 -13.03 4.79 -1.38
C VAL A 13 -14.45 4.22 -1.51
N ILE A 14 -15.30 4.76 -2.37
CA ILE A 14 -16.65 4.21 -2.59
C ILE A 14 -16.59 2.74 -3.00
N VAL A 15 -15.80 2.44 -4.03
CA VAL A 15 -15.73 1.09 -4.61
C VAL A 15 -15.18 0.10 -3.59
N ILE A 16 -14.09 0.44 -2.90
CA ILE A 16 -13.47 -0.50 -1.96
C ILE A 16 -14.33 -0.74 -0.72
N TRP A 17 -15.03 0.28 -0.22
CA TRP A 17 -15.96 0.12 0.90
C TRP A 17 -17.20 -0.68 0.49
N ALA A 18 -17.74 -0.46 -0.72
CA ALA A 18 -18.84 -1.27 -1.24
C ALA A 18 -18.46 -2.75 -1.36
N VAL A 19 -17.26 -3.04 -1.89
CA VAL A 19 -16.73 -4.41 -1.95
C VAL A 19 -16.54 -4.97 -0.55
N THR A 20 -15.96 -4.20 0.37
CA THR A 20 -15.72 -4.64 1.76
C THR A 20 -17.03 -5.01 2.46
N LEU A 21 -18.06 -4.16 2.39
CA LEU A 21 -19.36 -4.42 2.99
C LEU A 21 -20.02 -5.67 2.37
N ALA A 22 -19.96 -5.80 1.04
CA ALA A 22 -20.55 -6.95 0.33
C ALA A 22 -19.86 -8.27 0.70
N VAL A 23 -18.52 -8.28 0.75
CA VAL A 23 -17.74 -9.49 1.08
C VAL A 23 -17.84 -9.82 2.57
N ALA A 24 -17.77 -8.81 3.45
CA ALA A 24 -17.83 -9.02 4.89
C ALA A 24 -19.15 -9.61 5.37
N ALA A 25 -20.25 -9.39 4.63
CA ALA A 25 -21.55 -9.96 4.91
C ALA A 25 -21.69 -11.44 4.50
N LEU A 26 -20.81 -11.96 3.64
CA LEU A 26 -20.93 -13.31 3.07
C LEU A 26 -20.96 -14.43 4.13
N PRO A 27 -20.06 -14.46 5.14
CA PRO A 27 -20.08 -15.53 6.14
C PRO A 27 -21.38 -15.56 6.93
N PHE A 28 -21.95 -14.40 7.21
CA PHE A 28 -23.19 -14.29 7.98
C PHE A 28 -24.45 -14.59 7.16
N ALA A 29 -24.43 -14.27 5.86
CA ALA A 29 -25.54 -14.57 4.95
C ALA A 29 -25.57 -16.05 4.52
N PHE A 30 -24.40 -16.71 4.46
CA PHE A 30 -24.25 -18.09 3.99
C PHE A 30 -23.30 -18.90 4.90
N PRO A 31 -23.61 -19.08 6.20
CA PRO A 31 -22.70 -19.69 7.16
C PRO A 31 -22.28 -21.12 6.77
N GLU A 32 -23.18 -21.90 6.16
CA GLU A 32 -22.89 -23.25 5.68
C GLU A 32 -21.88 -23.33 4.52
N ARG A 33 -21.60 -22.20 3.85
CA ARG A 33 -20.63 -22.13 2.72
C ARG A 33 -19.30 -21.48 3.11
N PHE A 34 -19.21 -20.95 4.32
CA PHE A 34 -18.09 -20.16 4.80
C PHE A 34 -17.71 -20.63 6.22
N ASP A 35 -17.62 -21.94 6.41
CA ASP A 35 -17.42 -22.57 7.71
C ASP A 35 -16.04 -22.24 8.30
N ILE A 36 -14.99 -22.23 7.48
CA ILE A 36 -13.63 -21.80 7.89
C ILE A 36 -13.68 -20.33 8.32
N ALA A 37 -14.32 -19.46 7.55
CA ALA A 37 -14.39 -18.04 7.88
C ALA A 37 -15.17 -17.79 9.19
N ILE A 38 -16.28 -18.50 9.40
CA ILE A 38 -17.07 -18.44 10.64
C ILE A 38 -16.27 -18.95 11.83
N GLU A 39 -15.62 -20.11 11.73
CA GLU A 39 -14.81 -20.65 12.82
C GLU A 39 -13.70 -19.67 13.23
N LEU A 40 -13.06 -19.01 12.25
CA LEU A 40 -12.03 -18.01 12.53
C LEU A 40 -12.61 -16.75 13.20
N LEU A 41 -13.82 -16.31 12.84
CA LEU A 41 -14.50 -15.19 13.51
C LEU A 41 -14.86 -15.55 14.96
N GLU A 42 -15.38 -16.76 15.19
CA GLU A 42 -15.71 -17.24 16.54
C GLU A 42 -14.47 -17.33 17.44
N ARG A 43 -13.33 -17.79 16.91
CA ARG A 43 -12.05 -17.80 17.62
C ARG A 43 -11.56 -16.41 18.00
N GLN A 44 -11.99 -15.36 17.29
CA GLN A 44 -11.71 -13.97 17.64
C GLN A 44 -12.83 -13.33 18.48
N HIS A 45 -13.84 -14.11 18.89
CA HIS A 45 -15.03 -13.64 19.60
C HIS A 45 -15.81 -12.56 18.84
N LEU A 46 -15.83 -12.66 17.50
CA LEU A 46 -16.54 -11.74 16.61
C LEU A 46 -17.87 -12.34 16.15
N THR A 47 -18.94 -11.56 16.27
CA THR A 47 -20.31 -11.98 15.97
C THR A 47 -21.03 -10.97 15.08
N VAL A 48 -22.24 -11.32 14.62
CA VAL A 48 -23.10 -10.37 13.87
C VAL A 48 -23.49 -9.17 14.73
N GLU A 49 -23.59 -9.33 16.05
CA GLU A 49 -24.01 -8.28 16.97
C GLU A 49 -22.97 -7.14 17.06
N ASP A 50 -21.72 -7.42 16.69
CA ASP A 50 -20.66 -6.41 16.63
C ASP A 50 -20.89 -5.40 15.49
N PHE A 51 -21.80 -5.67 14.54
CA PHE A 51 -22.33 -4.67 13.61
C PHE A 51 -23.30 -3.71 14.30
N SER A 52 -22.76 -2.78 15.08
CA SER A 52 -23.57 -1.80 15.78
C SER A 52 -24.07 -0.64 14.91
N ALA A 53 -25.22 -0.08 15.31
CA ALA A 53 -25.77 1.13 14.73
C ALA A 53 -24.82 2.33 14.89
N THR A 54 -24.14 2.45 16.04
CA THR A 54 -23.13 3.49 16.29
C THR A 54 -21.96 3.38 15.33
N GLY A 55 -21.49 2.15 15.08
CA GLY A 55 -20.44 1.86 14.10
C GLY A 55 -20.83 2.30 12.70
N ALA A 56 -22.03 1.92 12.26
CA ALA A 56 -22.58 2.32 10.97
C ALA A 56 -22.73 3.86 10.85
N ALA A 57 -23.25 4.51 11.90
CA ALA A 57 -23.41 5.97 11.94
C ALA A 57 -22.07 6.69 11.84
N TRP A 58 -21.04 6.24 12.57
CA TRP A 58 -19.70 6.79 12.48
C TRP A 58 -19.11 6.64 11.08
N LEU A 59 -19.18 5.45 10.49
CA LEU A 59 -18.65 5.22 9.14
C LEU A 59 -19.36 6.11 8.11
N ALA A 60 -20.67 6.31 8.22
CA ALA A 60 -21.41 7.23 7.38
C ALA A 60 -20.93 8.68 7.53
N VAL A 61 -20.73 9.15 8.77
CA VAL A 61 -20.20 10.50 9.05
C VAL A 61 -18.78 10.66 8.52
N ALA A 62 -17.88 9.73 8.83
CA ALA A 62 -16.50 9.71 8.35
C ALA A 62 -16.44 9.75 6.82
N PHE A 63 -17.29 8.97 6.16
CA PHE A 63 -17.40 8.95 4.71
C PHE A 63 -17.90 10.29 4.15
N ILE A 64 -18.92 10.90 4.76
CA ILE A 64 -19.41 12.23 4.38
C ILE A 64 -18.30 13.29 4.54
N VAL A 65 -17.59 13.28 5.66
CA VAL A 65 -16.46 14.20 5.90
C VAL A 65 -15.41 14.05 4.81
N PHE A 66 -15.02 12.81 4.48
CA PHE A 66 -14.05 12.53 3.43
C PHE A 66 -14.50 13.06 2.06
N VAL A 67 -15.76 12.80 1.69
CA VAL A 67 -16.34 13.24 0.41
C VAL A 67 -16.45 14.76 0.34
N CYS A 68 -17.01 15.40 1.36
CA CYS A 68 -17.16 16.85 1.42
C CYS A 68 -15.81 17.56 1.34
N ALA A 69 -14.82 17.14 2.15
CA ALA A 69 -13.48 17.71 2.12
C ALA A 69 -12.81 17.52 0.74
N SER A 70 -12.97 16.34 0.13
CA SER A 70 -12.44 16.07 -1.21
C SER A 70 -13.08 16.96 -2.28
N ILE A 71 -14.41 17.12 -2.26
CA ILE A 71 -15.14 17.96 -3.22
C ILE A 71 -14.74 19.43 -3.06
N VAL A 72 -14.78 19.95 -1.82
CA VAL A 72 -14.39 21.34 -1.52
C VAL A 72 -12.97 21.62 -1.98
N THR A 73 -12.03 20.70 -1.73
CA THR A 73 -10.64 20.84 -2.19
C THR A 73 -10.55 20.85 -3.71
N MET A 74 -11.26 19.93 -4.39
CA MET A 74 -11.26 19.87 -5.85
C MET A 74 -11.90 21.10 -6.51
N LEU A 75 -12.87 21.74 -5.83
CA LEU A 75 -13.47 23.01 -6.27
C LEU A 75 -12.54 24.21 -6.05
N ALA A 76 -11.75 24.19 -4.97
CA ALA A 76 -10.77 25.24 -4.67
C ALA A 76 -9.51 25.18 -5.55
N LEU A 77 -9.16 23.98 -6.05
CA LEU A 77 -8.03 23.80 -6.96
C LEU A 77 -8.34 24.34 -8.38
N PRO A 78 -7.32 24.75 -9.15
CA PRO A 78 -7.51 25.24 -10.51
C PRO A 78 -8.29 24.22 -11.37
N SER A 79 -9.29 24.66 -12.14
CA SER A 79 -10.15 23.73 -12.89
C SER A 79 -9.41 22.91 -13.96
N LYS A 80 -8.27 23.42 -14.44
CA LYS A 80 -7.41 22.73 -15.39
C LYS A 80 -6.01 22.54 -14.76
N PRO A 81 -5.59 21.30 -14.51
CA PRO A 81 -4.22 21.02 -14.09
C PRO A 81 -3.24 21.44 -15.18
N LYS A 82 -2.01 21.76 -14.78
CA LYS A 82 -0.92 22.11 -15.70
C LYS A 82 -0.69 21.01 -16.73
N PRO A 83 -0.15 21.31 -17.93
CA PRO A 83 0.26 20.27 -18.86
C PRO A 83 1.30 19.35 -18.19
N PHE A 84 1.28 18.07 -18.57
CA PHE A 84 2.21 17.11 -17.98
C PHE A 84 3.62 17.50 -18.43
N GLU A 85 4.57 17.54 -17.50
CA GLU A 85 5.95 17.93 -17.76
C GLU A 85 6.59 17.00 -18.82
N THR A 86 6.97 17.58 -19.95
CA THR A 86 7.54 16.86 -21.11
C THR A 86 9.03 17.13 -21.31
N ASN A 87 9.54 18.24 -20.76
CA ASN A 87 10.93 18.65 -20.95
C ASN A 87 11.85 18.14 -19.83
N ILE A 88 11.74 16.86 -19.46
CA ILE A 88 12.54 16.25 -18.39
C ILE A 88 13.56 15.27 -18.98
N ASP A 89 14.76 15.22 -18.40
CA ASP A 89 15.72 14.15 -18.67
C ASP A 89 15.26 12.82 -18.01
N LEU A 90 14.49 12.03 -18.75
CA LEU A 90 13.97 10.73 -18.30
C LEU A 90 15.07 9.71 -18.01
N ASP A 91 16.18 9.77 -18.74
CA ASP A 91 17.30 8.84 -18.60
C ASP A 91 17.97 9.01 -17.24
N ARG A 92 18.13 10.26 -16.78
CA ARG A 92 18.66 10.55 -15.45
C ARG A 92 17.77 10.02 -14.32
N VAL A 93 16.45 10.20 -14.44
CA VAL A 93 15.48 9.68 -13.45
C VAL A 93 15.47 8.16 -13.46
N ALA A 94 15.49 7.53 -14.65
CA ALA A 94 15.58 6.09 -14.80
C ALA A 94 16.85 5.51 -14.17
N ARG A 95 17.99 6.19 -14.33
CA ARG A 95 19.25 5.81 -13.68
C ARG A 95 19.14 5.86 -12.16
N ALA A 96 18.59 6.94 -11.60
CA ALA A 96 18.41 7.08 -10.16
C ALA A 96 17.47 6.00 -9.61
N ALA A 97 16.35 5.74 -10.29
CA ALA A 97 15.41 4.67 -9.95
C ALA A 97 16.09 3.29 -9.97
N PHE A 98 16.90 3.00 -11.00
CA PHE A 98 17.62 1.74 -11.11
C PHE A 98 18.69 1.57 -10.02
N ILE A 99 19.50 2.59 -9.74
CA ILE A 99 20.54 2.53 -8.70
C ILE A 99 19.89 2.26 -7.35
N LEU A 100 18.84 3.02 -6.99
CA LEU A 100 18.17 2.85 -5.70
C LEU A 100 17.50 1.47 -5.61
N ASN A 101 16.89 1.01 -6.71
CA ASN A 101 16.35 -0.34 -6.79
C ASN A 101 17.42 -1.41 -6.56
N ALA A 102 18.56 -1.30 -7.23
CA ALA A 102 19.67 -2.25 -7.09
C ALA A 102 20.19 -2.30 -5.64
N VAL A 103 20.27 -1.16 -4.96
CA VAL A 103 20.62 -1.09 -3.54
C VAL A 103 19.61 -1.86 -2.68
N PHE A 104 18.30 -1.61 -2.86
CA PHE A 104 17.27 -2.28 -2.06
C PHE A 104 17.20 -3.79 -2.31
N VAL A 105 17.30 -4.20 -3.57
CA VAL A 105 17.37 -5.60 -3.97
C VAL A 105 18.58 -6.27 -3.35
N THR A 106 19.76 -5.64 -3.42
CA THR A 106 21.00 -6.19 -2.86
C THR A 106 20.89 -6.37 -1.35
N ILE A 107 20.40 -5.36 -0.62
CA ILE A 107 20.19 -5.45 0.84
C ILE A 107 19.23 -6.59 1.19
N THR A 108 18.14 -6.73 0.43
CA THR A 108 17.14 -7.79 0.66
C THR A 108 17.72 -9.18 0.37
N LEU A 109 18.45 -9.34 -0.73
CA LEU A 109 19.09 -10.62 -1.09
C LEU A 109 20.19 -10.99 -0.12
N LEU A 110 21.00 -10.03 0.33
CA LEU A 110 22.03 -10.26 1.36
C LEU A 110 21.40 -10.74 2.66
N TRP A 111 20.30 -10.14 3.09
CA TRP A 111 19.57 -10.57 4.28
C TRP A 111 19.05 -12.00 4.18
N VAL A 112 18.37 -12.32 3.07
CA VAL A 112 17.86 -13.69 2.85
C VAL A 112 19.03 -14.68 2.78
N SER A 113 20.13 -14.32 2.12
CA SER A 113 21.31 -15.20 1.98
C SER A 113 22.02 -15.45 3.30
N LEU A 114 22.21 -14.40 4.12
CA LEU A 114 22.85 -14.52 5.43
C LEU A 114 21.97 -15.31 6.41
N THR A 115 20.65 -15.09 6.37
CA THR A 115 19.70 -15.90 7.16
C THR A 115 19.73 -17.36 6.71
N ALA A 116 19.70 -17.61 5.40
CA ALA A 116 19.81 -18.98 4.88
C ALA A 116 21.13 -19.63 5.33
N GLN A 117 22.23 -18.89 5.31
CA GLN A 117 23.53 -19.38 5.78
C GLN A 117 23.52 -19.73 7.27
N SER A 118 22.92 -18.91 8.14
CA SER A 118 22.82 -19.21 9.57
C SER A 118 21.94 -20.44 9.86
N MET A 119 21.02 -20.77 8.96
CA MET A 119 20.14 -21.95 9.05
C MET A 119 20.74 -23.21 8.40
N GLY A 120 22.01 -23.21 7.99
CA GLY A 120 22.64 -24.35 7.33
C GLY A 120 22.41 -24.43 5.81
N GLY A 121 21.94 -23.35 5.19
CA GLY A 121 21.82 -23.17 3.75
C GLY A 121 20.38 -22.99 3.24
N PHE A 122 20.25 -22.58 1.98
CA PHE A 122 18.94 -22.35 1.32
C PHE A 122 18.04 -23.58 1.31
N ARG A 123 18.61 -24.79 1.21
CA ARG A 123 17.84 -26.04 1.22
C ARG A 123 17.14 -26.25 2.56
N THR A 124 17.86 -26.04 3.66
CA THR A 124 17.31 -26.19 5.01
C THR A 124 16.25 -25.13 5.28
N MET A 125 16.49 -23.88 4.86
CA MET A 125 15.50 -22.82 4.96
C MET A 125 14.22 -23.15 4.16
N LEU A 126 14.33 -23.70 2.95
CA LEU A 126 13.17 -24.07 2.13
C LEU A 126 12.38 -25.24 2.73
N LEU A 127 13.08 -26.22 3.30
CA LEU A 127 12.44 -27.30 4.06
C LEU A 127 11.72 -26.74 5.30
N LEU A 128 12.34 -25.80 6.02
CA LEU A 128 11.70 -25.18 7.17
C LEU A 128 10.46 -24.39 6.77
N VAL A 129 10.47 -23.65 5.65
CA VAL A 129 9.27 -22.96 5.15
C VAL A 129 8.11 -23.95 4.89
N GLN A 130 8.40 -25.18 4.46
CA GLN A 130 7.37 -26.20 4.23
C GLN A 130 6.88 -26.86 5.52
N LEU A 131 7.75 -27.03 6.52
CA LEU A 131 7.44 -27.71 7.78
C LEU A 131 6.86 -26.76 8.82
N ASP A 132 7.50 -25.60 9.00
CA ASP A 132 7.10 -24.54 9.90
C ASP A 132 7.39 -23.16 9.29
N ALA A 133 6.39 -22.63 8.59
CA ALA A 133 6.45 -21.33 7.95
C ALA A 133 6.48 -20.15 8.94
N LEU A 134 6.14 -20.37 10.22
CA LEU A 134 6.23 -19.36 11.28
C LEU A 134 7.66 -19.29 11.81
N GLU A 135 8.28 -20.43 12.09
CA GLU A 135 9.68 -20.50 12.53
C GLU A 135 10.64 -19.96 11.46
N ALA A 136 10.42 -20.30 10.18
CA ALA A 136 11.20 -19.73 9.08
C ALA A 136 11.05 -18.20 8.97
N ARG A 137 9.86 -17.68 9.27
CA ARG A 137 9.62 -16.23 9.33
C ARG A 137 10.37 -15.62 10.51
N GLU A 138 10.32 -16.20 11.69
CA GLU A 138 11.01 -15.72 12.89
C GLU A 138 12.52 -15.66 12.67
N ALA A 139 13.12 -16.73 12.13
CA ALA A 139 14.54 -16.77 11.81
C ALA A 139 14.99 -15.60 10.89
N LEU A 140 14.16 -15.23 9.90
CA LEU A 140 14.42 -14.06 9.06
C LEU A 140 14.21 -12.74 9.82
N LEU A 141 13.21 -12.67 10.71
CA LEU A 141 12.93 -11.46 11.49
C LEU A 141 13.98 -11.18 12.57
N ASP A 142 14.70 -12.21 13.02
CA ASP A 142 15.77 -12.13 14.02
C ASP A 142 17.10 -11.76 13.37
N ASN A 143 17.39 -12.29 12.18
CA ASN A 143 18.62 -11.99 11.43
C ASN A 143 18.57 -10.67 10.64
N LYS A 144 18.06 -9.58 11.26
CA LYS A 144 18.06 -8.26 10.62
C LYS A 144 19.48 -7.74 10.47
N LEU A 145 19.81 -7.23 9.28
CA LEU A 145 21.12 -6.62 9.03
C LEU A 145 21.36 -5.32 9.83
N PHE A 146 20.30 -4.56 10.07
CA PHE A 146 20.33 -3.31 10.84
C PHE A 146 18.92 -2.87 11.21
N THR A 147 18.82 -1.95 12.18
CA THR A 147 17.56 -1.30 12.57
C THR A 147 16.98 -0.52 11.40
N GLY A 148 15.71 -0.78 11.05
CA GLY A 148 15.06 -0.11 9.91
C GLY A 148 15.13 -0.86 8.58
N MET A 149 15.84 -2.00 8.51
CA MET A 149 15.95 -2.79 7.29
C MET A 149 14.59 -3.18 6.68
N ARG A 150 13.55 -3.35 7.52
CA ARG A 150 12.20 -3.66 7.04
C ARG A 150 11.61 -2.59 6.12
N VAL A 151 11.95 -1.33 6.37
CA VAL A 151 11.48 -0.20 5.55
C VAL A 151 12.05 -0.28 4.13
N ILE A 152 13.24 -0.86 3.97
CA ILE A 152 13.93 -0.94 2.66
C ILE A 152 13.23 -1.92 1.72
N TYR A 153 13.03 -3.18 2.14
CA TYR A 153 12.29 -4.12 1.29
C TYR A 153 10.82 -3.67 1.14
N ALA A 154 10.26 -3.02 2.18
CA ALA A 154 8.91 -2.50 2.10
C ALA A 154 8.79 -1.31 1.15
N SER A 155 9.91 -0.73 0.70
CA SER A 155 9.93 0.34 -0.29
C SER A 155 10.18 -0.13 -1.73
N LEU A 156 10.35 -1.44 -1.97
CA LEU A 156 10.42 -2.02 -3.31
C LEU A 156 9.20 -1.63 -4.20
N PRO A 157 7.96 -1.52 -3.67
CA PRO A 157 6.85 -0.99 -4.45
C PRO A 157 7.08 0.42 -5.00
N ALA A 158 7.82 1.28 -4.29
CA ALA A 158 8.09 2.64 -4.75
C ALA A 158 9.02 2.66 -5.98
N THR A 159 10.13 1.92 -5.92
CA THR A 159 11.09 1.82 -7.03
C THR A 159 10.48 1.09 -8.24
N GLY A 160 9.63 0.09 -8.00
CA GLY A 160 8.87 -0.57 -9.06
C GLY A 160 7.81 0.34 -9.70
N ALA A 161 7.00 1.03 -8.89
CA ALA A 161 5.94 1.90 -9.38
C ALA A 161 6.50 3.11 -10.16
N ILE A 162 7.60 3.72 -9.69
CA ILE A 162 8.23 4.82 -10.43
C ILE A 162 8.88 4.32 -11.73
N ALA A 163 9.47 3.12 -11.75
CA ALA A 163 9.98 2.53 -12.99
C ALA A 163 8.86 2.31 -14.02
N ALA A 164 7.70 1.80 -13.60
CA ALA A 164 6.51 1.69 -14.47
C ALA A 164 6.03 3.06 -14.96
N THR A 165 6.06 4.07 -14.08
CA THR A 165 5.68 5.45 -14.42
C THR A 165 6.61 6.07 -15.46
N ILE A 166 7.93 5.86 -15.34
CA ILE A 166 8.94 6.33 -16.32
C ILE A 166 8.77 5.62 -17.66
N LEU A 167 8.49 4.31 -17.66
CA LEU A 167 8.18 3.56 -18.88
C LEU A 167 6.96 4.11 -19.60
N ALA A 168 5.89 4.42 -18.84
CA ALA A 168 4.69 5.04 -19.36
C ALA A 168 4.97 6.44 -19.93
N ALA A 169 5.77 7.26 -19.23
CA ALA A 169 6.13 8.61 -19.67
C ALA A 169 6.99 8.58 -20.93
N GLY A 170 8.01 7.72 -20.97
CA GLY A 170 8.88 7.53 -22.13
C GLY A 170 8.14 7.04 -23.37
N LYS A 171 7.14 6.16 -23.21
CA LYS A 171 6.26 5.73 -24.32
C LYS A 171 5.38 6.87 -24.84
N ARG A 172 4.88 7.73 -23.94
CA ARG A 172 3.97 8.82 -24.30
C ARG A 172 4.69 10.01 -24.96
N GLN A 173 5.87 10.36 -24.47
CA GLN A 173 6.56 11.62 -24.82
C GLN A 173 7.78 11.41 -25.72
N GLY A 174 8.27 10.17 -25.83
CA GLY A 174 9.60 9.91 -26.37
C GLY A 174 10.70 10.34 -25.39
N GLY A 175 11.97 10.18 -25.78
CA GLY A 175 13.11 10.68 -25.01
C GLY A 175 13.69 9.76 -23.94
N LEU A 176 13.11 8.57 -23.71
CA LEU A 176 13.75 7.51 -22.93
C LEU A 176 14.58 6.63 -23.87
N SER A 177 15.90 6.57 -23.68
CA SER A 177 16.74 5.77 -24.55
C SER A 177 16.54 4.25 -24.31
N PRO A 178 16.82 3.39 -25.31
CA PRO A 178 16.56 1.95 -25.22
C PRO A 178 17.23 1.29 -24.00
N LYS A 179 18.44 1.73 -23.65
CA LYS A 179 19.18 1.24 -22.47
C LYS A 179 18.41 1.51 -21.18
N TYR A 180 17.96 2.74 -20.93
CA TYR A 180 17.25 3.06 -19.70
C TYR A 180 15.83 2.50 -19.67
N ARG A 181 15.20 2.33 -20.84
CA ARG A 181 13.96 1.57 -20.96
C ARG A 181 14.14 0.13 -20.47
N GLN A 182 15.23 -0.53 -20.87
CA GLN A 182 15.55 -1.88 -20.39
C GLN A 182 15.82 -1.89 -18.88
N LEU A 183 16.54 -0.90 -18.35
CA LEU A 183 16.77 -0.79 -16.90
C LEU A 183 15.47 -0.62 -16.10
N CYS A 184 14.52 0.19 -16.57
CA CYS A 184 13.21 0.30 -15.91
C CYS A 184 12.40 -1.00 -15.98
N LEU A 185 12.45 -1.73 -17.11
CA LEU A 185 11.80 -3.04 -17.23
C LEU A 185 12.42 -4.06 -16.26
N ILE A 186 13.75 -4.08 -16.15
CA ILE A 186 14.46 -4.92 -15.19
C ILE A 186 14.03 -4.56 -13.76
N SER A 187 14.09 -3.28 -13.38
CA SER A 187 13.68 -2.83 -12.05
C SER A 187 12.24 -3.23 -11.71
N PHE A 188 11.30 -3.01 -12.63
CA PHE A 188 9.91 -3.40 -12.40
C PHE A 188 9.76 -4.91 -12.25
N SER A 189 10.37 -5.69 -13.15
CA SER A 189 10.26 -7.16 -13.16
C SER A 189 10.90 -7.79 -11.93
N VAL A 190 12.08 -7.31 -11.50
CA VAL A 190 12.76 -7.79 -10.30
C VAL A 190 11.92 -7.51 -9.06
N ASN A 191 11.36 -6.30 -8.91
CA ASN A 191 10.46 -6.00 -7.80
C ASN A 191 9.22 -6.90 -7.81
N LEU A 192 8.63 -7.14 -8.98
CA LEU A 192 7.46 -8.00 -9.11
C LEU A 192 7.77 -9.44 -8.67
N VAL A 193 8.89 -10.01 -9.13
CA VAL A 193 9.33 -11.35 -8.75
C VAL A 193 9.64 -11.41 -7.25
N MET A 194 10.41 -10.46 -6.72
CA MET A 194 10.74 -10.42 -5.30
C MET A 194 9.49 -10.30 -4.43
N LEU A 195 8.54 -9.44 -4.79
CA LEU A 195 7.29 -9.27 -4.05
C LEU A 195 6.26 -10.37 -4.32
N ALA A 196 6.46 -11.25 -5.30
CA ALA A 196 5.69 -12.48 -5.44
C ALA A 196 6.27 -13.60 -4.56
N LEU A 197 7.60 -13.64 -4.39
CA LEU A 197 8.28 -14.68 -3.59
C LEU A 197 8.33 -14.35 -2.10
N LEU A 198 8.62 -13.09 -1.74
CA LEU A 198 8.72 -12.65 -0.34
C LEU A 198 7.45 -12.99 0.46
N PRO A 199 6.22 -12.79 -0.06
CA PRO A 199 4.99 -13.15 0.65
C PRO A 199 4.88 -14.61 1.08
N ILE A 200 5.54 -15.53 0.37
CA ILE A 200 5.51 -16.98 0.69
C ILE A 200 6.18 -17.22 2.05
N VAL A 201 7.22 -16.46 2.38
CA VAL A 201 7.99 -16.63 3.62
C VAL A 201 7.63 -15.56 4.65
N MET A 202 7.37 -14.33 4.20
CA MET A 202 7.05 -13.18 5.01
C MET A 202 5.59 -12.78 4.81
N SER A 203 4.84 -12.47 5.88
CA SER A 203 3.45 -12.00 5.76
C SER A 203 3.36 -10.57 5.18
N GLN A 204 3.64 -10.42 3.88
CA GLN A 204 3.85 -9.14 3.18
C GLN A 204 3.11 -9.03 1.84
N ARG A 205 2.07 -9.83 1.65
CA ARG A 205 1.20 -9.83 0.45
C ARG A 205 0.66 -8.44 0.05
N LEU A 206 0.47 -7.54 1.00
CA LEU A 206 -0.02 -6.19 0.75
C LEU A 206 0.98 -5.34 -0.07
N LEU A 207 2.28 -5.64 0.00
CA LEU A 207 3.29 -4.93 -0.80
C LEU A 207 3.19 -5.27 -2.29
N LEU A 208 2.86 -6.52 -2.62
CA LEU A 208 2.62 -6.93 -4.00
C LEU A 208 1.40 -6.21 -4.58
N LEU A 209 0.30 -6.21 -3.83
CA LEU A 209 -0.91 -5.49 -4.23
C LEU A 209 -0.63 -4.00 -4.39
N GLN A 210 0.11 -3.40 -3.46
CA GLN A 210 0.54 -2.01 -3.54
C GLN A 210 1.35 -1.72 -4.81
N LEU A 211 2.31 -2.57 -5.18
CA LEU A 211 3.07 -2.40 -6.43
C LEU A 211 2.17 -2.48 -7.66
N ILE A 212 1.31 -3.51 -7.75
CA ILE A 212 0.41 -3.73 -8.89
C ILE A 212 -0.52 -2.53 -9.09
N MET A 213 -1.20 -2.12 -8.02
CA MET A 213 -2.13 -0.99 -8.06
C MET A 213 -1.40 0.33 -8.34
N ALA A 214 -0.27 0.59 -7.67
CA ALA A 214 0.48 1.83 -7.87
C ALA A 214 1.01 1.96 -9.30
N ALA A 215 1.54 0.87 -9.88
CA ALA A 215 1.99 0.86 -11.27
C ALA A 215 0.83 1.08 -12.26
N TYR A 216 -0.34 0.49 -12.01
CA TYR A 216 -1.52 0.68 -12.86
C TYR A 216 -2.02 2.13 -12.81
N PHE A 217 -2.25 2.65 -11.60
CA PHE A 217 -2.78 4.00 -11.42
C PHE A 217 -1.80 5.07 -11.90
N SER A 218 -0.51 4.94 -11.61
CA SER A 218 0.50 5.89 -12.10
C SER A 218 0.54 5.93 -13.63
N THR A 219 0.45 4.76 -14.28
CA THR A 219 0.40 4.66 -15.75
C THR A 219 -0.85 5.32 -16.33
N CYS A 220 -2.01 5.19 -15.66
CA CYS A 220 -3.24 5.91 -16.01
C CYS A 220 -3.10 7.43 -15.84
N MET A 221 -2.45 7.88 -14.77
CA MET A 221 -2.19 9.32 -14.53
C MET A 221 -1.30 9.92 -15.62
N VAL A 222 -0.22 9.23 -15.97
CA VAL A 222 0.67 9.65 -17.06
C VAL A 222 -0.07 9.73 -18.38
N HIS A 223 -1.03 8.86 -18.68
CA HIS A 223 -1.81 8.92 -19.93
C HIS A 223 -3.05 9.81 -19.85
N ARG A 224 -3.40 10.30 -18.65
CA ARG A 224 -4.60 11.08 -18.35
C ARG A 224 -5.92 10.41 -18.77
N ARG A 225 -5.92 9.09 -18.83
CA ARG A 225 -7.09 8.25 -19.13
C ARG A 225 -6.86 6.87 -18.54
N LEU A 226 -7.96 6.15 -18.29
CA LEU A 226 -7.90 4.72 -18.02
C LEU A 226 -7.32 3.99 -19.24
N ILE A 227 -6.30 3.17 -19.02
CA ILE A 227 -5.69 2.31 -20.03
C ILE A 227 -5.43 0.94 -19.45
N GLY A 228 -5.42 -0.09 -20.29
CA GLY A 228 -4.97 -1.41 -19.87
C GLY A 228 -5.90 -2.14 -18.89
N LEU A 229 -7.20 -1.84 -18.91
CA LEU A 229 -8.21 -2.55 -18.11
C LEU A 229 -8.15 -4.07 -18.35
N GLN A 230 -7.83 -4.49 -19.58
CA GLN A 230 -7.64 -5.90 -19.94
C GLN A 230 -6.49 -6.61 -19.19
N TYR A 231 -5.58 -5.85 -18.56
CA TYR A 231 -4.47 -6.40 -17.77
C TYR A 231 -4.77 -6.46 -16.27
N LEU A 232 -5.89 -5.88 -15.81
CA LEU A 232 -6.32 -6.02 -14.41
C LEU A 232 -6.52 -7.49 -13.99
N PRO A 233 -7.11 -8.38 -14.82
CA PRO A 233 -7.19 -9.80 -14.51
C PRO A 233 -5.83 -10.45 -14.25
N ILE A 234 -4.76 -10.02 -14.96
CA ILE A 234 -3.42 -10.57 -14.74
C ILE A 234 -2.90 -10.19 -13.35
N GLY A 235 -3.06 -8.93 -12.96
CA GLY A 235 -2.68 -8.46 -11.62
C GLY A 235 -3.48 -9.17 -10.52
N PHE A 236 -4.78 -9.39 -10.75
CA PHE A 236 -5.65 -10.14 -9.85
C PHE A 236 -5.20 -11.60 -9.71
N VAL A 237 -4.98 -12.31 -10.83
CA VAL A 237 -4.50 -13.70 -10.81
C VAL A 237 -3.16 -13.82 -10.11
N LEU A 238 -2.23 -12.88 -10.36
CA LEU A 238 -0.93 -12.88 -9.68
C LEU A 238 -1.07 -12.69 -8.17
N PHE A 239 -1.88 -11.72 -7.73
CA PHE A 239 -2.14 -11.50 -6.31
C PHE A 239 -2.81 -12.72 -5.67
N MET A 240 -3.87 -13.25 -6.29
CA MET A 240 -4.60 -14.41 -5.79
C MET A 240 -3.73 -15.67 -5.73
N SER A 241 -2.87 -15.89 -6.72
CA SER A 241 -1.94 -17.04 -6.72
C SER A 241 -0.94 -16.94 -5.57
N THR A 242 -0.37 -15.75 -5.34
CA THR A 242 0.53 -15.50 -4.20
C THR A 242 -0.20 -15.61 -2.86
N TRP A 243 -1.44 -15.13 -2.79
CA TRP A 243 -2.29 -15.23 -1.61
C TRP A 243 -2.59 -16.68 -1.25
N ILE A 244 -3.14 -17.44 -2.20
CA ILE A 244 -3.48 -18.86 -2.04
C ILE A 244 -2.21 -19.67 -1.71
N GLY A 245 -1.11 -19.41 -2.41
CA GLY A 245 0.17 -20.09 -2.17
C GLY A 245 0.74 -19.81 -0.77
N ARG A 246 0.52 -18.62 -0.22
CA ARG A 246 0.92 -18.34 1.17
C ARG A 246 -0.01 -19.04 2.16
N GLU A 247 -1.33 -18.92 1.98
CA GLU A 247 -2.28 -19.53 2.92
C GLU A 247 -2.23 -21.07 2.90
N SER A 248 -1.89 -21.70 1.78
CA SER A 248 -1.68 -23.15 1.72
C SER A 248 -0.46 -23.60 2.53
N VAL A 249 0.60 -22.80 2.55
CA VAL A 249 1.81 -23.07 3.34
C VAL A 249 1.57 -22.81 4.83
N THR A 250 0.84 -21.75 5.20
CA THR A 250 0.62 -21.46 6.63
C THR A 250 -0.47 -22.28 7.29
N ASN A 251 -1.36 -22.90 6.52
CA ASN A 251 -2.49 -23.66 7.06
C ASN A 251 -2.58 -25.05 6.43
N ALA A 252 -1.44 -25.71 6.28
CA ALA A 252 -1.34 -27.04 5.70
C ALA A 252 -2.15 -28.11 6.48
N THR A 253 -2.57 -27.82 7.71
CA THR A 253 -3.36 -28.70 8.57
C THR A 253 -4.87 -28.62 8.35
N ILE A 254 -5.37 -27.63 7.60
CA ILE A 254 -6.80 -27.53 7.28
C ILE A 254 -7.10 -28.54 6.16
N GLY A 255 -8.03 -29.46 6.40
CA GLY A 255 -8.42 -30.53 5.47
C GLY A 255 -9.24 -30.09 4.25
N ALA A 256 -9.05 -28.86 3.78
CA ALA A 256 -9.77 -28.25 2.66
C ALA A 256 -8.82 -27.94 1.48
N SER A 257 -9.38 -27.62 0.32
CA SER A 257 -8.53 -27.29 -0.83
C SER A 257 -7.80 -25.95 -0.63
N PRO A 258 -6.58 -25.76 -1.18
CA PRO A 258 -5.85 -24.49 -1.07
C PRO A 258 -6.64 -23.27 -1.54
N ILE A 259 -7.46 -23.44 -2.57
CA ILE A 259 -8.28 -22.38 -3.16
C ILE A 259 -9.38 -21.96 -2.18
N GLU A 260 -10.05 -22.93 -1.56
CA GLU A 260 -11.10 -22.73 -0.57
C GLU A 260 -10.55 -22.04 0.68
N VAL A 261 -9.47 -22.58 1.28
CA VAL A 261 -8.79 -21.97 2.42
C VAL A 261 -8.36 -20.53 2.10
N GLY A 262 -7.76 -20.32 0.93
CA GLY A 262 -7.33 -18.99 0.51
C GLY A 262 -8.50 -18.02 0.35
N PHE A 263 -9.59 -18.45 -0.30
CA PHE A 263 -10.75 -17.61 -0.54
C PHE A 263 -11.49 -17.28 0.76
N GLU A 264 -11.80 -18.28 1.58
CA GLU A 264 -12.49 -18.08 2.86
C GLU A 264 -11.68 -17.22 3.82
N LYS A 265 -10.36 -17.40 3.86
CA LYS A 265 -9.53 -16.50 4.66
C LYS A 265 -9.55 -15.07 4.15
N LEU A 266 -9.58 -14.86 2.84
CA LEU A 266 -9.72 -13.51 2.29
C LEU A 266 -11.05 -12.89 2.76
N VAL A 267 -12.15 -13.65 2.70
CA VAL A 267 -13.46 -13.23 3.23
C VAL A 267 -13.39 -12.93 4.73
N PHE A 268 -12.77 -13.81 5.52
CA PHE A 268 -12.50 -13.60 6.94
C PHE A 268 -11.77 -12.28 7.19
N TYR A 269 -10.74 -11.91 6.42
CA TYR A 269 -10.06 -10.62 6.58
C TYR A 269 -10.98 -9.41 6.34
N PHE A 270 -11.88 -9.49 5.36
CA PHE A 270 -12.86 -8.43 5.14
C PHE A 270 -13.84 -8.32 6.32
N SER A 271 -14.37 -9.44 6.82
CA SER A 271 -15.27 -9.45 7.98
C SER A 271 -14.56 -9.00 9.25
N ASN A 272 -13.38 -9.54 9.54
CA ASN A 272 -12.58 -9.24 10.72
C ASN A 272 -12.22 -7.76 10.79
N ASP A 273 -11.61 -7.19 9.74
CA ASP A 273 -11.14 -5.80 9.80
C ASP A 273 -12.30 -4.79 9.80
N LEU A 274 -13.43 -5.15 9.16
CA LEU A 274 -14.66 -4.37 9.24
C LEU A 274 -15.24 -4.40 10.66
N LEU A 275 -15.41 -5.57 11.27
CA LEU A 275 -15.95 -5.69 12.63
C LEU A 275 -15.04 -5.03 13.66
N ASN A 276 -13.72 -5.18 13.54
CA ASN A 276 -12.76 -4.46 14.36
C ASN A 276 -12.91 -2.94 14.22
N SER A 277 -13.36 -2.45 13.05
CA SER A 277 -13.64 -1.03 12.86
C SER A 277 -14.93 -0.56 13.56
N PHE A 278 -15.80 -1.46 14.00
CA PHE A 278 -17.02 -1.17 14.75
C PHE A 278 -16.82 -1.29 16.26
N MET A 279 -16.03 -2.26 16.73
CA MET A 279 -15.89 -2.57 18.16
C MET A 279 -15.53 -1.37 19.07
N PRO A 280 -14.56 -0.49 18.71
CA PRO A 280 -14.23 0.66 19.55
C PRO A 280 -15.40 1.64 19.73
N LEU A 281 -16.37 1.66 18.82
CA LEU A 281 -17.46 2.63 18.83
C LEU A 281 -18.57 2.24 19.82
N ASN A 282 -18.49 1.05 20.41
CA ASN A 282 -19.45 0.52 21.38
C ASN A 282 -18.89 0.46 22.81
N ARG A 283 -17.66 0.93 23.02
CA ARG A 283 -16.98 0.84 24.32
C ARG A 283 -16.39 2.19 24.68
N GLU A 284 -16.38 2.48 25.97
CA GLU A 284 -15.65 3.62 26.51
C GLU A 284 -14.22 3.20 26.80
N PHE A 285 -13.26 3.98 26.32
CA PHE A 285 -11.84 3.78 26.57
C PHE A 285 -11.10 5.11 26.43
N ASP A 286 -9.93 5.20 27.06
CA ASP A 286 -9.05 6.35 26.93
C ASP A 286 -8.34 6.33 25.58
N HIS A 287 -8.41 7.45 24.87
CA HIS A 287 -7.81 7.59 23.54
C HIS A 287 -6.28 7.52 23.58
N THR A 288 -5.68 7.07 22.48
CA THR A 288 -4.23 6.85 22.38
C THR A 288 -3.45 8.04 21.80
N TYR A 289 -4.08 9.21 21.70
CA TYR A 289 -3.48 10.50 21.36
C TYR A 289 -2.58 10.51 20.11
N GLY A 290 -2.89 9.68 19.12
CA GLY A 290 -2.19 9.62 17.85
C GLY A 290 -1.09 8.58 17.78
N PHE A 291 -0.94 7.71 18.79
CA PHE A 291 0.03 6.62 18.78
C PHE A 291 -0.09 5.75 17.53
N PHE A 292 -1.31 5.42 17.09
CA PHE A 292 -1.52 4.59 15.91
C PHE A 292 -1.46 5.41 14.61
N THR A 293 -2.14 6.55 14.58
CA THR A 293 -2.27 7.43 13.41
C THR A 293 -0.96 8.09 13.01
N PHE A 294 -0.09 8.39 13.97
CA PHE A 294 1.25 8.95 13.77
C PHE A 294 2.36 7.96 14.11
N LYS A 295 2.08 6.65 14.05
CA LYS A 295 3.07 5.59 14.30
C LYS A 295 4.35 5.77 13.50
N PHE A 296 4.24 6.22 12.24
CA PHE A 296 5.41 6.50 11.43
C PHE A 296 6.34 7.57 12.03
N ALA A 297 5.78 8.60 12.66
CA ALA A 297 6.57 9.69 13.25
C ALA A 297 7.39 9.13 14.41
N THR A 298 6.75 8.42 15.33
CA THR A 298 7.42 7.79 16.48
C THR A 298 8.50 6.80 16.06
N TYR A 299 8.27 6.06 14.97
CA TYR A 299 9.26 5.15 14.41
C TYR A 299 10.48 5.87 13.83
N PHE A 300 10.28 6.91 13.00
CA PHE A 300 11.39 7.65 12.39
C PHE A 300 12.17 8.49 13.40
N THR A 301 11.53 8.93 14.48
CA THR A 301 12.19 9.63 15.59
C THR A 301 12.76 8.68 16.65
N GLN A 302 12.58 7.36 16.51
CA GLN A 302 13.02 6.34 17.47
C GLN A 302 12.48 6.57 18.90
N THR A 303 11.24 7.08 18.99
CA THR A 303 10.55 7.37 20.26
C THR A 303 9.40 6.40 20.55
N ASP A 304 9.26 5.35 19.75
CA ASP A 304 8.20 4.35 19.88
C ASP A 304 8.20 3.66 21.25
N GLY A 305 9.38 3.29 21.77
CA GLY A 305 9.52 2.71 23.11
C GLY A 305 9.10 3.64 24.23
N PHE A 306 9.45 4.93 24.11
CA PHE A 306 9.06 5.95 25.09
C PHE A 306 7.54 6.13 25.13
N PHE A 307 6.90 6.37 23.98
CA PHE A 307 5.45 6.54 23.93
C PHE A 307 4.68 5.26 24.30
N ARG A 308 5.24 4.08 23.99
CA ARG A 308 4.64 2.80 24.42
C ARG A 308 4.63 2.65 25.95
N SER A 309 5.69 3.08 26.62
CA SER A 309 5.74 3.06 28.09
C SER A 309 4.81 4.08 28.73
N LEU A 310 4.64 5.25 28.09
CA LEU A 310 3.77 6.32 28.59
C LEU A 310 2.28 5.97 28.45
N LEU A 311 1.91 5.21 27.41
CA LEU A 311 0.53 4.88 27.07
C LEU A 311 0.16 3.43 27.38
N VAL A 312 0.89 2.75 28.28
CA VAL A 312 0.75 1.31 28.49
C VAL A 312 -0.69 0.90 28.82
N ASP A 313 -1.34 1.61 29.74
CA ASP A 313 -2.71 1.32 30.17
C ASP A 313 -3.71 1.51 29.02
N GLN A 314 -3.57 2.58 28.24
CA GLN A 314 -4.44 2.83 27.08
C GLN A 314 -4.22 1.78 25.99
N LEU A 315 -2.97 1.37 25.76
CA LEU A 315 -2.65 0.36 24.75
C LEU A 315 -3.18 -1.01 25.14
N GLU A 316 -3.10 -1.38 26.42
CA GLU A 316 -3.68 -2.64 26.92
C GLU A 316 -5.22 -2.63 26.84
N ALA A 317 -5.86 -1.52 27.23
CA ALA A 317 -7.31 -1.37 27.11
C ALA A 317 -7.76 -1.47 25.65
N VAL A 318 -7.06 -0.80 24.73
CA VAL A 318 -7.38 -0.82 23.31
C VAL A 318 -7.09 -2.18 22.67
N ASP A 319 -6.00 -2.86 23.06
CA ASP A 319 -5.69 -4.21 22.58
C ASP A 319 -6.75 -5.23 23.07
N ALA A 320 -7.36 -5.03 24.24
CA ALA A 320 -8.47 -5.85 24.74
C ALA A 320 -9.81 -5.62 23.98
N ILE A 321 -9.93 -4.50 23.26
CA ILE A 321 -11.10 -4.22 22.41
C ILE A 321 -10.92 -4.85 21.02
N ARG A 322 -9.68 -5.05 20.56
CA ARG A 322 -9.39 -5.52 19.22
C ARG A 322 -9.42 -7.06 19.14
N GLY A 323 -10.39 -7.63 18.43
CA GLY A 323 -10.49 -9.06 18.11
C GLY A 323 -9.47 -9.54 17.05
N GLY A 324 -8.23 -9.05 17.10
CA GLY A 324 -7.19 -9.32 16.10
C GLY A 324 -7.29 -8.48 14.81
N GLY A 325 -6.20 -8.29 14.07
CA GLY A 325 -6.21 -7.48 12.83
C GLY A 325 -5.93 -5.98 13.04
N ALA A 326 -6.48 -5.11 12.18
CA ALA A 326 -6.23 -3.67 12.22
C ALA A 326 -7.50 -2.84 11.96
N TRP A 327 -7.51 -1.58 12.39
CA TRP A 327 -8.60 -0.66 12.10
C TRP A 327 -8.46 0.01 10.75
N SER A 328 -9.60 0.22 10.09
CA SER A 328 -9.70 0.96 8.84
C SER A 328 -9.23 2.42 8.96
N ILE A 329 -9.09 3.07 7.80
CA ILE A 329 -8.79 4.49 7.65
C ILE A 329 -9.73 5.42 8.44
N PHE A 330 -10.98 4.99 8.66
CA PHE A 330 -11.99 5.81 9.35
C PHE A 330 -12.06 5.55 10.85
N THR A 331 -11.68 4.35 11.31
CA THR A 331 -11.76 4.02 12.75
C THR A 331 -10.44 4.25 13.47
N MET A 332 -9.28 4.03 12.85
CA MET A 332 -8.00 4.24 13.54
C MET A 332 -7.83 5.65 14.13
N PRO A 333 -8.17 6.74 13.40
CA PRO A 333 -8.12 8.09 13.97
C PRO A 333 -9.14 8.32 15.09
N TYR A 334 -10.26 7.59 15.09
CA TYR A 334 -11.24 7.64 16.17
C TYR A 334 -10.68 7.07 17.46
N VAL A 335 -9.96 5.95 17.38
CA VAL A 335 -9.29 5.35 18.54
C VAL A 335 -8.28 6.32 19.16
N ASP A 336 -7.57 7.08 18.32
CA ASP A 336 -6.56 8.03 18.77
C ASP A 336 -7.10 9.37 19.29
N PHE A 337 -8.19 9.89 18.73
CA PHE A 337 -8.60 11.29 18.98
C PHE A 337 -10.10 11.49 19.24
N GLY A 338 -10.88 10.42 19.27
CA GLY A 338 -12.34 10.49 19.29
C GLY A 338 -12.94 11.08 18.01
N ALA A 339 -14.26 11.28 17.99
CA ALA A 339 -15.01 11.65 16.79
C ALA A 339 -14.55 12.96 16.14
N VAL A 340 -14.28 14.00 16.96
CA VAL A 340 -13.90 15.33 16.46
C VAL A 340 -12.51 15.31 15.84
N GLY A 341 -11.51 14.80 16.57
CA GLY A 341 -10.14 14.73 16.07
C GLY A 341 -10.01 13.79 14.87
N ALA A 342 -10.74 12.68 14.87
CA ALA A 342 -10.82 11.80 13.71
C ALA A 342 -11.41 12.48 12.48
N SER A 343 -12.49 13.26 12.64
CA SER A 343 -13.08 14.02 11.54
C SER A 343 -12.09 15.02 10.93
N LEU A 344 -11.31 15.71 11.77
CA LEU A 344 -10.25 16.62 11.31
C LEU A 344 -9.16 15.86 10.54
N TYR A 345 -8.72 14.71 11.04
CA TYR A 345 -7.73 13.88 10.34
C TYR A 345 -8.26 13.37 8.99
N ILE A 346 -9.50 12.88 8.95
CA ILE A 346 -10.15 12.39 7.73
C ILE A 346 -10.32 13.51 6.71
N ALA A 347 -10.65 14.72 7.15
CA ALA A 347 -10.67 15.90 6.27
C ALA A 347 -9.27 16.23 5.74
N ALA A 348 -8.24 16.21 6.59
CA ALA A 348 -6.86 16.49 6.18
C ALA A 348 -6.35 15.48 5.14
N ILE A 349 -6.59 14.17 5.34
CA ILE A 349 -6.18 13.15 4.38
C ILE A 349 -6.95 13.25 3.06
N ALA A 350 -8.23 13.63 3.10
CA ALA A 350 -9.03 13.92 1.91
C ALA A 350 -8.45 15.09 1.10
N VAL A 351 -8.12 16.20 1.79
CA VAL A 351 -7.47 17.39 1.18
C VAL A 351 -6.14 17.01 0.54
N ILE A 352 -5.26 16.34 1.29
CA ILE A 352 -3.95 15.90 0.78
C ILE A 352 -4.13 15.02 -0.45
N SER A 353 -5.07 14.08 -0.42
CA SER A 353 -5.28 13.13 -1.51
C SER A 353 -5.87 13.78 -2.75
N ALA A 354 -6.76 14.76 -2.60
CA ALA A 354 -7.24 15.58 -3.71
C ALA A 354 -6.10 16.40 -4.34
N ILE A 355 -5.22 16.99 -3.53
CA ILE A 355 -4.04 17.71 -4.01
C ILE A 355 -3.08 16.77 -4.74
N VAL A 356 -2.79 15.59 -4.19
CA VAL A 356 -1.90 14.59 -4.80
C VAL A 356 -2.51 14.06 -6.10
N PHE A 357 -3.82 13.81 -6.16
CA PHE A 357 -4.52 13.46 -7.39
C PHE A 357 -4.38 14.57 -8.45
N HIS A 358 -4.57 15.82 -8.06
CA HIS A 358 -4.44 16.96 -8.96
C HIS A 358 -3.01 17.10 -9.50
N LYS A 359 -2.00 17.04 -8.63
CA LYS A 359 -0.59 17.08 -9.02
C LYS A 359 -0.14 15.83 -9.78
N GLY A 360 -0.84 14.71 -9.60
CA GLY A 360 -0.49 13.44 -10.21
C GLY A 360 -0.56 13.44 -11.73
N VAL A 361 -1.32 14.35 -12.32
CA VAL A 361 -1.39 14.50 -13.78
C VAL A 361 -0.37 15.50 -14.33
N GLU A 362 0.43 16.14 -13.48
CA GLU A 362 1.35 17.22 -13.85
C GLU A 362 2.80 16.73 -14.00
N SER A 363 3.24 15.77 -13.18
CA SER A 363 4.63 15.29 -13.19
C SER A 363 4.73 13.77 -12.99
N ILE A 364 5.92 13.22 -13.30
CA ILE A 364 6.23 11.79 -13.12
C ILE A 364 6.17 11.40 -11.64
N SER A 365 6.81 12.20 -10.78
CA SER A 365 6.83 11.99 -9.34
C SER A 365 5.42 12.09 -8.77
N GLY A 366 4.63 13.08 -9.22
CA GLY A 366 3.24 13.21 -8.85
C GLY A 366 2.42 11.97 -9.25
N ALA A 367 2.59 11.48 -10.48
CA ALA A 367 1.87 10.31 -10.97
C ALA A 367 2.20 9.05 -10.15
N ALA A 368 3.49 8.85 -9.82
CA ALA A 368 3.95 7.73 -9.01
C ALA A 368 3.45 7.83 -7.56
N ILE A 369 3.56 9.01 -6.92
CA ILE A 369 3.04 9.25 -5.55
C ILE A 369 1.54 9.02 -5.52
N TYR A 370 0.80 9.53 -6.49
CA TYR A 370 -0.64 9.27 -6.57
C TYR A 370 -0.94 7.77 -6.76
N GLY A 371 -0.16 7.06 -7.57
CA GLY A 371 -0.26 5.60 -7.67
C GLY A 371 -0.14 4.92 -6.31
N LEU A 372 0.81 5.35 -5.48
CA LEU A 372 0.93 4.84 -4.11
C LEU A 372 -0.29 5.17 -3.25
N PHE A 373 -0.82 6.40 -3.31
CA PHE A 373 -2.05 6.78 -2.61
C PHE A 373 -3.24 5.91 -3.04
N ALA A 374 -3.41 5.71 -4.34
CA ALA A 374 -4.48 4.91 -4.90
C ALA A 374 -4.36 3.43 -4.48
N GLY A 375 -3.15 2.87 -4.44
CA GLY A 375 -2.90 1.55 -3.83
C GLY A 375 -3.24 1.52 -2.33
N GLY A 376 -2.88 2.57 -1.58
CA GLY A 376 -3.23 2.71 -0.16
C GLY A 376 -4.74 2.77 0.07
N TYR A 377 -5.50 3.37 -0.86
CA TYR A 377 -6.96 3.37 -0.82
C TYR A 377 -7.57 2.00 -1.05
N VAL A 378 -6.95 1.14 -1.86
CA VAL A 378 -7.41 -0.26 -2.03
C VAL A 378 -7.24 -1.05 -0.72
N LEU A 379 -6.36 -0.61 0.16
CA LEU A 379 -6.09 -1.23 1.46
C LEU A 379 -6.79 -0.52 2.63
N CYS A 380 -7.57 0.54 2.38
CA CYS A 380 -8.00 1.46 3.43
C CYS A 380 -9.04 0.89 4.39
N THR A 381 -9.74 -0.17 3.99
CA THR A 381 -10.72 -0.89 4.81
C THR A 381 -10.05 -1.87 5.77
N HIS A 382 -8.86 -2.35 5.43
CA HIS A 382 -8.09 -3.29 6.23
C HIS A 382 -7.15 -2.60 7.22
N THR A 383 -6.64 -1.41 6.87
CA THR A 383 -5.72 -0.67 7.74
C THR A 383 -5.64 0.80 7.34
N LEU A 384 -5.29 1.67 8.29
CA LEU A 384 -4.81 3.02 7.97
C LEU A 384 -3.40 2.94 7.34
N TYR A 385 -3.34 2.57 6.06
CA TYR A 385 -2.08 2.36 5.36
C TYR A 385 -1.21 3.62 5.31
N PHE A 386 -1.84 4.79 5.34
CA PHE A 386 -1.19 6.10 5.32
C PHE A 386 -0.38 6.41 6.60
N ALA A 387 -0.73 5.80 7.73
CA ALA A 387 0.02 5.90 8.99
C ALA A 387 1.19 4.90 9.05
N ASN A 388 1.29 3.99 8.08
CA ASN A 388 2.31 2.96 8.05
C ASN A 388 3.67 3.57 7.65
N THR A 389 4.73 3.22 8.39
CA THR A 389 6.12 3.61 8.10
C THR A 389 6.54 3.29 6.67
N ASN A 390 6.08 2.15 6.16
CA ASN A 390 6.37 1.70 4.80
C ASN A 390 5.80 2.65 3.76
N PHE A 391 4.55 3.11 3.93
CA PHE A 391 3.92 4.03 2.99
C PHE A 391 4.65 5.36 2.94
N VAL A 392 4.98 5.93 4.11
CA VAL A 392 5.72 7.20 4.18
C VAL A 392 7.10 7.06 3.54
N ALA A 393 7.81 5.95 3.78
CA ALA A 393 9.07 5.66 3.12
C ALA A 393 8.93 5.56 1.59
N MET A 394 7.91 4.87 1.09
CA MET A 394 7.63 4.79 -0.35
C MET A 394 7.45 6.18 -0.97
N VAL A 395 6.70 7.07 -0.31
CA VAL A 395 6.49 8.45 -0.77
C VAL A 395 7.80 9.23 -0.76
N MET A 396 8.58 9.16 0.32
CA MET A 396 9.89 9.82 0.43
C MET A 396 10.85 9.36 -0.67
N ILE A 397 10.91 8.05 -0.93
CA ILE A 397 11.77 7.47 -1.97
C ILE A 397 11.33 7.89 -3.37
N THR A 398 10.03 7.90 -3.62
CA THR A 398 9.47 8.37 -4.90
C THR A 398 9.76 9.84 -5.12
N ALA A 399 9.62 10.68 -4.08
CA ALA A 399 9.97 12.10 -4.12
C ALA A 399 11.49 12.30 -4.34
N PHE A 400 12.32 11.51 -3.66
CA PHE A 400 13.77 11.55 -3.81
C PHE A 400 14.21 11.22 -5.24
N ILE A 401 13.74 10.12 -5.82
CA ILE A 401 14.01 9.79 -7.23
C ILE A 401 13.48 10.90 -8.14
N GLY A 402 12.29 11.42 -7.83
CA GLY A 402 11.66 12.53 -8.53
C GLY A 402 12.50 13.81 -8.55
N SER A 403 13.31 14.07 -7.53
CA SER A 403 14.19 15.26 -7.46
C SER A 403 15.28 15.26 -8.55
N PHE A 404 15.54 14.12 -9.19
CA PHE A 404 16.47 14.01 -10.31
C PHE A 404 15.83 14.39 -11.66
N ALA A 405 14.53 14.69 -11.70
CA ALA A 405 13.82 15.17 -12.88
C ALA A 405 14.20 16.62 -13.21
N LYS A 406 15.38 16.80 -13.81
CA LYS A 406 15.86 18.11 -14.27
C LYS A 406 15.38 18.42 -15.69
N PRO A 407 15.21 19.71 -16.03
CA PRO A 407 14.95 20.12 -17.40
C PRO A 407 16.02 19.57 -18.35
N ARG A 408 15.60 19.08 -19.50
CA ARG A 408 16.54 18.62 -20.53
C ARG A 408 17.37 19.83 -20.98
N GLN A 409 18.68 19.80 -20.75
CA GLN A 409 19.57 20.81 -21.33
C GLN A 409 19.53 20.62 -22.84
N GLN A 410 18.81 21.49 -23.55
CA GLN A 410 18.99 21.61 -24.99
C GLN A 410 20.45 22.03 -25.20
N SER A 411 21.23 21.16 -25.84
CA SER A 411 22.61 21.46 -26.24
C SER A 411 22.60 22.76 -27.04
N ARG A 412 23.14 23.82 -26.45
CA ARG A 412 23.24 25.18 -26.98
C ARG A 412 24.34 25.27 -28.07
N ASN A 413 24.47 24.24 -28.91
CA ASN A 413 25.55 24.10 -29.91
C ASN A 413 25.05 24.09 -31.36
N ALA A 414 23.81 24.50 -31.64
CA ALA A 414 23.26 24.53 -33.00
C ALA A 414 23.12 25.94 -33.62
N LEU A 415 23.71 26.98 -33.01
CA LEU A 415 23.67 28.35 -33.56
C LEU A 415 25.04 29.04 -33.45
N THR A 416 26.04 28.42 -34.05
CA THR A 416 27.18 29.11 -34.67
C THR A 416 27.31 28.58 -36.09
N VAL A 417 26.28 28.82 -36.90
CA VAL A 417 26.47 28.94 -38.35
C VAL A 417 26.58 30.44 -38.59
N GLN A 418 27.83 30.94 -38.59
CA GLN A 418 28.13 32.24 -39.15
C GLN A 418 27.66 32.23 -40.61
N PRO A 419 26.91 33.24 -41.10
CA PRO A 419 26.87 33.46 -42.54
C PRO A 419 28.27 33.92 -42.95
N ALA A 420 28.92 33.12 -43.78
CA ALA A 420 30.06 33.58 -44.56
C ALA A 420 29.53 34.51 -45.66
N GLU A 421 30.08 35.73 -45.65
CA GLU A 421 30.16 36.78 -46.69
C GLU A 421 28.93 37.09 -47.56
#